data_AF-A0A7S9LTX7-F1
#
_entry.id   AF-A0A7S9LTX7-F1
#
_cell.length_a   1.000
_cell.length_b   1.000
_cell.length_c   1.000
_cell.angle_alpha   90.00
_cell.angle_beta   90.00
_cell.angle_gamma   90.00
#
_symmetry.space_group_name_H-M   'P 1'
#
loop_
_entity.id
_entity.type
_entity.pdbx_description
1 polymer ?
#
loop_
_entity_poly.entity_id
_entity_poly.type
_entity_poly.pdbx_seq_one_letter_code
_entity_poly.pdbx_strand_id
1 'polypeptide(L)'
;MSDDRKKQPVEHLREGALRASVWENPGPHGPQHKVTFSRTYRDQDGAFHETGSFGAKDLLGLQHLAGRAHDALRTRRQDQQRDQAEQQPARDGSRTRRRDEDRER
;
A
#
# COMPACT_ATOMS: atom_id res chain seq x y z
N MET A 1 13.33 -5.80 21.61
CA MET A 1 12.12 -6.63 21.42
C MET A 1 11.48 -6.19 20.13
N SER A 2 11.78 -6.89 19.03
CA SER A 2 11.22 -6.57 17.71
C SER A 2 9.80 -7.08 17.68
N ASP A 3 8.86 -6.16 17.53
CA ASP A 3 7.43 -6.43 17.41
C ASP A 3 7.21 -7.21 16.11
N ASP A 4 7.19 -8.55 16.20
CA ASP A 4 6.82 -9.48 15.14
C ASP A 4 5.30 -9.42 14.91
N ARG A 5 4.81 -8.20 14.69
CA ARG A 5 3.46 -7.94 14.21
C ARG A 5 3.40 -8.58 12.83
N LYS A 6 2.93 -9.83 12.78
CA LYS A 6 2.60 -10.56 11.54
C LYS A 6 1.96 -9.56 10.61
N LYS A 7 2.68 -9.14 9.56
CA LYS A 7 2.22 -8.10 8.65
C LYS A 7 0.85 -8.56 8.17
N GLN A 8 -0.19 -7.82 8.50
CA GLN A 8 -1.50 -8.13 7.97
C GLN A 8 -1.62 -7.42 6.63
N PRO A 9 -2.26 -8.05 5.65
CA PRO A 9 -2.60 -7.36 4.42
C PRO A 9 -3.47 -6.15 4.74
N VAL A 10 -3.12 -5.01 4.15
CA VAL A 10 -3.87 -3.76 4.31
C VAL A 10 -5.20 -3.77 3.54
N GLU A 11 -5.32 -4.66 2.55
CA GLU A 11 -6.59 -4.89 1.85
C GLU A 11 -6.68 -6.28 1.24
N HIS A 12 -7.92 -6.75 1.15
CA HIS A 12 -8.29 -7.94 0.41
C HIS A 12 -9.33 -7.62 -0.65
N LEU A 13 -8.98 -7.83 -1.91
CA LEU A 13 -9.92 -7.85 -3.01
C LEU A 13 -10.25 -9.30 -3.36
N ARG A 14 -11.51 -9.57 -3.70
CA ARG A 14 -11.97 -10.91 -4.09
C ARG A 14 -12.73 -10.88 -5.40
N GLU A 15 -12.61 -11.99 -6.11
CA GLU A 15 -13.35 -12.30 -7.33
C GLU A 15 -13.63 -13.80 -7.39
N GLY A 16 -14.80 -14.20 -6.91
CA GLY A 16 -15.14 -15.61 -6.71
C GLY A 16 -14.14 -16.31 -5.78
N ALA A 17 -13.48 -17.34 -6.31
CA ALA A 17 -12.44 -18.09 -5.59
C ALA A 17 -11.08 -17.38 -5.55
N LEU A 18 -10.89 -16.29 -6.29
CA LEU A 18 -9.65 -15.54 -6.36
C LEU A 18 -9.59 -14.45 -5.29
N ARG A 19 -8.39 -14.23 -4.77
CA ARG A 19 -8.08 -13.23 -3.74
C ARG A 19 -6.83 -12.49 -4.15
N ALA A 20 -6.85 -11.17 -4.01
CA ALA A 20 -5.66 -10.33 -4.05
C ALA A 20 -5.44 -9.74 -2.65
N SER A 21 -4.27 -9.98 -2.09
CA SER A 21 -3.85 -9.48 -0.79
C SER A 21 -2.83 -8.36 -1.00
N VAL A 22 -3.16 -7.16 -0.56
CA VAL A 22 -2.27 -6.00 -0.64
C VAL A 22 -1.50 -5.90 0.67
N TRP A 23 -0.18 -5.80 0.59
CA TRP A 23 0.74 -5.76 1.72
C TRP A 23 1.48 -4.43 1.73
N GLU A 24 1.54 -3.78 2.87
CA GLU A 24 2.39 -2.61 3.07
C GLU A 24 3.70 -3.00 3.72
N ASN A 25 4.81 -2.57 3.12
CA ASN A 25 6.15 -2.80 3.64
C ASN A 25 6.86 -1.47 3.85
N PRO A 26 7.50 -1.24 5.00
CA PRO A 26 8.33 -0.06 5.17
C PRO A 26 9.51 -0.10 4.18
N GLY A 27 9.84 1.06 3.60
CA GLY A 27 10.96 1.22 2.68
C GLY A 27 11.68 2.56 2.90
N PRO A 28 12.92 2.71 2.38
CA PRO A 28 13.76 3.89 2.61
C PRO A 28 13.19 5.18 2.03
N HIS A 29 12.29 5.08 1.04
CA HIS A 29 11.62 6.22 0.39
C HIS A 29 10.12 6.26 0.70
N GLY A 30 9.70 5.63 1.81
CA GLY A 30 8.30 5.48 2.19
C GLY A 30 7.77 4.04 2.05
N PRO A 31 6.51 3.82 2.48
CA PRO A 31 5.88 2.52 2.41
C PRO A 31 5.72 2.04 0.96
N GLN A 32 6.04 0.77 0.72
CA GLN A 32 5.89 0.08 -0.55
C GLN A 32 4.77 -0.95 -0.47
N HIS A 33 3.85 -0.89 -1.43
CA HIS A 33 2.78 -1.89 -1.55
C HIS A 33 3.18 -3.05 -2.47
N LYS A 34 2.90 -4.27 -2.04
CA LYS A 34 3.01 -5.49 -2.84
C LYS A 34 1.65 -6.18 -2.90
N VAL A 35 1.39 -6.92 -3.98
CA VAL A 35 0.15 -7.68 -4.12
C VAL A 35 0.48 -9.15 -4.28
N THR A 36 -0.19 -10.01 -3.52
CA THR A 36 -0.14 -11.46 -3.67
C THR A 36 -1.49 -11.97 -4.09
N PHE A 37 -1.54 -12.72 -5.19
CA PHE A 37 -2.77 -13.37 -5.65
C PHE A 37 -2.82 -14.81 -5.16
N SER A 38 -3.98 -15.26 -4.72
CA SER A 38 -4.25 -16.66 -4.37
C SER A 38 -5.63 -17.09 -4.84
N ARG A 39 -5.81 -18.40 -5.00
CA ARG A 39 -7.09 -19.05 -5.26
C ARG A 39 -7.45 -19.95 -4.10
N THR A 40 -8.64 -19.79 -3.54
CA THR A 40 -9.16 -20.67 -2.50
C THR A 40 -9.88 -21.86 -3.13
N TYR A 41 -9.59 -23.07 -2.67
CA TYR A 41 -10.31 -24.28 -3.04
C TYR A 41 -10.57 -25.15 -1.82
N ARG A 42 -11.48 -26.11 -1.95
CA ARG A 42 -11.80 -27.08 -0.92
C ARG A 42 -11.20 -28.42 -1.30
N ASP A 43 -10.51 -29.08 -0.37
CA ASP A 43 -9.99 -30.43 -0.57
C ASP A 43 -11.08 -31.49 -0.38
N GLN A 44 -10.67 -32.77 -0.46
CA GLN A 44 -11.56 -33.91 -0.30
C GLN A 44 -12.10 -34.06 1.14
N ASP A 45 -11.32 -33.64 2.13
CA ASP A 45 -11.70 -33.65 3.55
C ASP A 45 -12.60 -32.46 3.91
N GLY A 46 -12.83 -31.57 2.96
CA GLY A 46 -13.67 -30.40 3.14
C GLY A 46 -12.95 -29.20 3.77
N ALA A 47 -11.63 -29.24 3.92
CA ALA A 47 -10.83 -28.13 4.39
C ALA A 47 -10.54 -27.12 3.26
N PHE A 48 -10.50 -25.84 3.61
CA PHE A 48 -10.18 -24.76 2.67
C PHE A 48 -8.67 -24.54 2.60
N HIS A 49 -8.15 -24.48 1.37
CA HIS A 49 -6.75 -24.24 1.07
C HIS A 49 -6.60 -23.07 0.11
N GLU A 50 -5.44 -22.43 0.14
CA GLU A 50 -5.05 -21.40 -0.82
C GLU A 50 -3.89 -21.90 -1.70
N THR A 51 -3.92 -21.55 -2.99
CA THR A 51 -2.84 -21.85 -3.94
C THR A 51 -2.50 -20.65 -4.81
N GLY A 52 -1.25 -20.57 -5.27
CA GLY A 52 -0.79 -19.62 -6.28
C GLY A 52 -0.88 -20.16 -7.72
N SER A 53 -1.45 -21.35 -7.90
CA SER A 53 -1.64 -21.96 -9.21
C SER A 53 -3.05 -21.66 -9.74
N PHE A 54 -3.10 -21.15 -10.97
CA PHE A 54 -4.35 -20.72 -11.62
C PHE A 54 -4.63 -21.58 -12.85
N GLY A 55 -5.87 -22.04 -12.98
CA GLY A 55 -6.34 -22.74 -14.18
C GLY A 55 -6.79 -21.77 -15.27
N ALA A 56 -7.05 -22.27 -16.48
CA ALA A 56 -7.49 -21.44 -17.61
C ALA A 56 -8.75 -20.61 -17.32
N LYS A 57 -9.68 -21.16 -16.53
CA LYS A 57 -10.93 -20.47 -16.14
C LYS A 57 -10.71 -19.31 -15.17
N ASP A 58 -9.59 -19.31 -14.45
CA ASP A 58 -9.27 -18.27 -13.47
C ASP A 58 -8.59 -17.05 -14.13
N LEU A 59 -8.07 -17.17 -15.35
CA LEU A 59 -7.22 -16.14 -15.95
C LEU A 59 -7.94 -14.80 -16.20
N LEU A 60 -9.18 -14.84 -16.69
CA LEU A 60 -9.96 -13.61 -16.92
C LEU A 60 -10.34 -12.93 -15.61
N GLY A 61 -10.76 -13.70 -14.60
CA GLY A 61 -11.02 -13.17 -13.26
C GLY A 61 -9.75 -12.61 -12.61
N LEU A 62 -8.61 -13.27 -12.81
CA LEU A 62 -7.31 -12.80 -12.31
C LEU A 62 -6.90 -11.49 -12.98
N GLN A 63 -7.09 -11.36 -14.29
CA GLN A 63 -6.83 -10.11 -15.03
C GLN A 63 -7.67 -8.96 -14.47
N HIS A 64 -8.97 -9.17 -14.31
CA HIS A 64 -9.87 -8.14 -13.78
C HIS A 64 -9.51 -7.79 -12.32
N LEU A 65 -9.25 -8.79 -11.49
CA LEU A 65 -8.81 -8.60 -10.11
C LEU A 65 -7.46 -7.86 -10.02
N ALA A 66 -6.54 -8.11 -10.95
CA ALA A 66 -5.27 -7.39 -11.03
C ALA A 66 -5.47 -5.90 -11.39
N GLY A 67 -6.40 -5.59 -12.28
CA GLY A 67 -6.81 -4.20 -12.58
C GLY A 67 -7.35 -3.49 -11.34
N ARG A 68 -8.26 -4.13 -10.61
CA ARG A 68 -8.80 -3.59 -9.35
C ARG A 68 -7.72 -3.39 -8.28
N ALA A 69 -6.77 -4.33 -8.17
CA ALA A 69 -5.64 -4.20 -7.27
C ALA A 69 -4.72 -3.02 -7.66
N HIS A 70 -4.47 -2.83 -8.95
CA HIS A 70 -3.73 -1.69 -9.46
C HIS A 70 -4.38 -0.36 -9.06
N ASP A 71 -5.69 -0.24 -9.23
CA ASP A 71 -6.43 0.97 -8.88
C ASP A 71 -6.39 1.24 -7.37
N ALA A 72 -6.58 0.19 -6.56
CA ALA A 72 -6.47 0.28 -5.10
C ALA A 72 -5.07 0.71 -4.62
N LEU A 73 -4.01 0.27 -5.30
CA LEU A 73 -2.63 0.73 -5.03
C LEU A 73 -2.44 2.20 -5.44
N ARG A 74 -3.02 2.61 -6.56
CA ARG A 74 -2.90 3.99 -7.05
C ARG A 74 -3.55 4.98 -6.07
N THR A 75 -4.75 4.69 -5.60
CA THR A 75 -5.45 5.50 -4.60
C THR A 75 -4.62 5.64 -3.33
N ARG A 76 -4.08 4.53 -2.80
CA ARG A 76 -3.22 4.57 -1.61
C ARG A 76 -1.98 5.43 -1.77
N ARG A 77 -1.32 5.37 -2.92
CA ARG A 77 -0.15 6.22 -3.18
C ARG A 77 -0.52 7.70 -3.19
N GLN A 78 -1.69 8.05 -3.70
CA GLN A 78 -2.18 9.43 -3.69
C GLN A 78 -2.49 9.89 -2.26
N ASP A 79 -3.18 9.08 -1.47
CA ASP A 79 -3.48 9.41 -0.07
C ASP A 79 -2.20 9.58 0.74
N GLN A 80 -1.21 8.68 0.57
CA GLN A 80 0.08 8.80 1.24
C GLN A 80 0.86 10.06 0.85
N GLN A 81 0.75 10.52 -0.41
CA GLN A 81 1.38 11.78 -0.84
C GLN A 81 0.68 12.98 -0.23
N ARG A 82 -0.66 12.95 -0.13
CA ARG A 82 -1.45 14.01 0.51
C ARG A 82 -1.12 14.12 2.00
N ASP A 83 -1.09 12.99 2.69
CA ASP A 83 -0.75 12.93 4.11
C ASP A 83 0.68 13.43 4.37
N GLN A 84 1.64 13.11 3.50
CA GLN A 84 3.02 13.60 3.60
C GLN A 84 3.12 15.12 3.34
N ALA A 85 2.34 15.66 2.41
CA ALA A 85 2.29 17.08 2.14
C ALA A 85 1.63 17.87 3.30
N GLU A 86 0.62 17.29 3.93
CA GLU A 86 -0.11 17.90 5.04
C GLU A 86 0.66 17.81 6.37
N GLN A 87 1.47 16.75 6.57
CA GLN A 87 2.33 16.57 7.74
C GLN A 87 3.66 17.34 7.68
N GLN A 88 4.00 17.96 6.56
CA GLN A 88 5.09 18.94 6.50
C GLN A 88 4.52 20.34 6.76
N PRO A 89 4.44 20.82 8.02
CA PRO A 89 4.18 22.24 8.24
C PRO A 89 5.33 22.99 7.58
N ALA A 90 5.00 24.06 6.86
CA ALA A 90 5.93 24.96 6.19
C ALA A 90 7.16 25.19 7.08
N ARG A 91 8.25 24.49 6.78
CA ARG A 91 9.56 24.75 7.35
C ARG A 91 10.18 25.91 6.57
N ASP A 92 9.56 27.08 6.70
CA ASP A 92 10.15 28.35 6.27
C ASP A 92 9.40 29.49 7.01
N GLY A 93 10.01 30.19 7.98
CA GLY A 93 10.94 31.26 7.64
C GLY A 93 11.92 31.64 8.76
N SER A 94 12.76 30.70 9.20
CA SER A 94 13.97 31.07 9.96
C SER A 94 15.10 31.47 9.02
N ARG A 95 14.98 32.67 8.41
CA ARG A 95 16.01 33.55 7.80
C ARG A 95 15.23 34.55 6.90
N THR A 96 15.05 35.82 7.24
CA THR A 96 16.08 36.82 7.52
C THR A 96 15.52 38.00 8.31
N ARG A 97 15.86 38.13 9.60
CA ARG A 97 16.02 39.43 10.27
C ARG A 97 17.50 39.66 10.51
N ARG A 98 18.23 39.97 9.44
CA ARG A 98 19.57 40.54 9.48
C ARG A 98 19.64 41.55 8.36
N ARG A 99 19.32 42.80 8.69
CA ARG A 99 19.69 44.06 8.04
C ARG A 99 18.64 45.06 8.49
N ASP A 100 19.06 46.03 9.30
CA ASP A 100 18.42 47.33 9.60
C ASP A 100 18.44 47.69 11.09
N GLU A 101 19.62 47.68 11.75
CA GLU A 101 19.86 48.43 13.01
C GLU A 101 21.29 49.02 13.04
N ASP A 102 21.80 49.47 11.88
CA ASP A 102 23.02 50.29 11.76
C ASP A 102 22.70 51.59 11.01
N ARG A 103 21.84 52.42 11.63
CA ARG A 103 21.56 53.84 11.33
C ARG A 103 20.58 54.27 12.43
N GLU A 104 20.85 55.19 13.35
CA GLU A 104 21.58 56.45 13.27
C GLU A 104 22.20 56.78 14.65
N ARG A 105 23.40 57.33 14.62
CA ARG A 105 24.01 58.12 15.69
C ARG A 105 23.69 59.59 15.45
#